data_AF-A0A520BFX6-F1
#
_entry.id   AF-A0A520BFX6-F1
#
_cell.length_a   1.000
_cell.length_b   1.000
_cell.length_c   1.000
_cell.angle_alpha   90.00
_cell.angle_beta   90.00
_cell.angle_gamma   90.00
#
_symmetry.space_group_name_H-M   'P 1'
#
loop_
_entity.id
_entity.type
_entity.pdbx_description
1 polymer ?
#
loop_
_entity_poly.entity_id
_entity_poly.type
_entity_poly.pdbx_seq_one_letter_code
_entity_poly.pdbx_strand_id
1 'polypeptide(L)'
;MALIYAAFAKHEIHPSHDEAEHLHVVFALERGERPYRDFIENHPLLPHVLLSGLSRGLGLSSGSDLYLLAKVAVLAHFLGCLLLLFSWLSRYRDELGLQLSPVLTFPLVAALLGVWQSSAELTGRFAFLWEVRPDWICHFWTLAALLLAVESLRSRSTAPARALSVLGGLCAGFALALMAKSVLLLLPAALALMLTAVRWGRVHPDGVRLLLRALGLAGCFLLAAVVAFTVGVGGELAAAGATFDEYWTANISLNAQKHLVQLTEDLAPANVLRGISGLGFPAAVIATVLGFALTGHARRKESWLRYGVFAFAGIQLLFSMFLPAFSNGLSWPQYFMPALLVMLLVFVLMLDALAAALFGVHVAPLWQPGRARSHCRATSPRTSTAWSAGRPRGASSRGRMTS
;
A
#
# COMPACT_ATOMS: atom_id res chain seq x y z
N MET A 1 16.82 10.06 -20.68
CA MET A 1 18.11 10.46 -20.09
C MET A 1 18.37 11.96 -20.24
N ALA A 2 18.49 12.52 -21.46
CA ALA A 2 18.82 13.95 -21.66
C ALA A 2 17.88 14.95 -20.96
N LEU A 3 16.56 14.68 -20.89
CA LEU A 3 15.59 15.56 -20.24
C LEU A 3 15.65 15.53 -18.70
N ILE A 4 15.97 14.36 -18.13
CA ILE A 4 16.18 14.17 -16.68
C ILE A 4 17.52 14.82 -16.31
N TYR A 5 18.56 14.59 -17.11
CA TYR A 5 19.86 15.23 -16.95
C TYR A 5 19.75 16.77 -17.04
N ALA A 6 18.97 17.31 -17.99
CA ALA A 6 18.73 18.75 -18.09
C ALA A 6 17.96 19.34 -16.90
N ALA A 7 17.10 18.55 -16.25
CA ALA A 7 16.35 18.97 -15.06
C ALA A 7 17.20 18.94 -13.77
N PHE A 8 18.16 18.01 -13.67
CA PHE A 8 18.98 17.81 -12.47
C PHE A 8 20.42 18.37 -12.57
N ALA A 9 20.99 18.54 -13.75
CA ALA A 9 22.38 18.97 -13.95
C ALA A 9 22.58 20.50 -13.98
N LYS A 10 21.50 21.29 -13.96
CA LYS A 10 21.57 22.77 -13.99
C LYS A 10 21.70 23.43 -12.62
N HIS A 11 21.60 22.66 -11.54
CA HIS A 11 21.79 23.15 -10.18
C HIS A 11 23.08 22.58 -9.62
N GLU A 12 23.92 23.42 -9.03
CA GLU A 12 25.00 22.95 -8.15
C GLU A 12 24.42 21.90 -7.20
N ILE A 13 24.99 20.70 -7.22
CA ILE A 13 24.52 19.59 -6.40
C ILE A 13 24.91 19.94 -4.95
N HIS A 14 24.00 20.59 -4.24
CA HIS A 14 24.06 20.76 -2.80
C HIS A 14 23.16 19.69 -2.19
N PRO A 15 23.67 18.46 -1.96
CA PRO A 15 22.86 17.43 -1.33
C PRO A 15 22.45 17.92 0.05
N SER A 16 21.20 17.68 0.42
CA SER A 16 20.78 17.87 1.81
C SER A 16 21.55 16.91 2.73
N HIS A 17 21.53 17.17 4.03
CA HIS A 17 22.26 16.38 5.02
C HIS A 17 22.04 14.86 4.86
N ASP A 18 20.78 14.44 4.78
CA ASP A 18 20.43 13.00 4.71
C ASP A 18 20.81 12.38 3.35
N GLU A 19 20.80 13.17 2.27
CA GLU A 19 21.27 12.70 0.96
C GLU A 19 22.77 12.48 0.94
N ALA A 20 23.52 13.40 1.55
CA ALA A 20 24.96 13.28 1.70
C ALA A 20 25.32 12.04 2.52
N GLU A 21 24.59 11.79 3.61
CA GLU A 21 24.72 10.58 4.44
C GLU A 21 24.50 9.30 3.61
N HIS A 22 23.37 9.17 2.93
CA HIS A 22 23.08 7.99 2.12
C HIS A 22 24.07 7.78 0.96
N LEU A 23 24.52 8.84 0.29
CA LEU A 23 25.52 8.71 -0.79
C LEU A 23 26.91 8.38 -0.24
N HIS A 24 27.29 8.96 0.90
CA HIS A 24 28.56 8.70 1.56
C HIS A 24 28.73 7.21 1.87
N VAL A 25 27.70 6.57 2.42
CA VAL A 25 27.71 5.14 2.73
C VAL A 25 27.94 4.29 1.47
N VAL A 26 27.34 4.67 0.33
CA VAL A 26 27.58 3.95 -0.93
C VAL A 26 29.03 4.08 -1.37
N PHE A 27 29.63 5.28 -1.28
CA PHE A 27 31.05 5.46 -1.59
C PHE A 27 31.96 4.68 -0.62
N ALA A 28 31.62 4.64 0.66
CA ALA A 28 32.36 3.89 1.67
C ALA A 28 32.35 2.39 1.33
N LEU A 29 31.19 1.84 0.98
CA LEU A 29 31.05 0.45 0.49
C LEU A 29 31.87 0.20 -0.78
N GLU A 30 31.88 1.13 -1.73
CA GLU A 30 32.69 1.02 -2.96
C GLU A 30 34.20 1.05 -2.70
N ARG A 31 34.64 1.70 -1.61
CA ARG A 31 36.04 1.70 -1.14
C ARG A 31 36.41 0.48 -0.28
N GLY A 32 35.44 -0.39 0.01
CA GLY A 32 35.64 -1.54 0.89
C GLY A 32 35.68 -1.19 2.38
N GLU A 33 35.23 0.01 2.75
CA GLU A 33 34.96 0.35 4.14
C GLU A 33 33.75 -0.44 4.63
N ARG A 34 33.74 -0.83 5.90
CA ARG A 34 32.71 -1.69 6.51
C ARG A 34 31.80 -0.86 7.41
N PRO A 35 30.59 -0.51 6.96
CA PRO A 35 29.65 0.19 7.83
C PRO A 35 29.32 -0.64 9.08
N TYR A 36 28.92 0.03 10.15
CA TYR A 36 28.75 -0.50 11.52
C TYR A 36 30.05 -0.76 12.29
N ARG A 37 31.16 -0.98 11.60
CA ARG A 37 32.45 -1.27 12.22
C ARG A 37 33.46 -0.14 12.05
N ASP A 38 33.68 0.28 10.81
CA ASP A 38 34.66 1.31 10.48
C ASP A 38 34.05 2.72 10.69
N PHE A 39 32.72 2.85 10.62
CA PHE A 39 31.95 4.03 11.01
C PHE A 39 30.51 3.68 11.44
N ILE A 40 29.87 4.59 12.18
CA ILE A 40 28.48 4.42 12.63
C ILE A 40 27.53 4.74 11.49
N GLU A 41 26.76 3.75 11.07
CA GLU A 41 25.59 3.88 10.23
C GLU A 41 24.39 3.38 11.04
N ASN A 42 23.27 4.11 11.08
CA ASN A 42 22.10 3.75 11.88
C ASN A 42 20.86 3.39 11.05
N HIS A 43 21.04 3.22 9.74
CA HIS A 43 20.04 2.74 8.79
C HIS A 43 20.47 1.39 8.20
N PRO A 44 19.49 0.54 7.81
CA PRO A 44 19.80 -0.67 7.05
C PRO A 44 20.52 -0.32 5.74
N LEU A 45 21.57 -1.07 5.42
CA LEU A 45 22.42 -0.88 4.24
C LEU A 45 21.85 -1.49 2.97
N LEU A 46 20.83 -2.34 3.04
CA LEU A 46 20.29 -2.99 1.84
C LEU A 46 20.03 -2.02 0.67
N PRO A 47 19.43 -0.82 0.86
CA PRO A 47 19.29 0.16 -0.21
C PRO A 47 20.63 0.61 -0.81
N HIS A 48 21.65 0.80 0.03
CA HIS A 48 22.99 1.25 -0.36
C HIS A 48 23.77 0.14 -1.07
N VAL A 49 23.66 -1.10 -0.61
CA VAL A 49 24.25 -2.29 -1.25
C VAL A 49 23.66 -2.48 -2.65
N LEU A 50 22.34 -2.33 -2.79
CA LEU A 50 21.67 -2.39 -4.09
C LEU A 50 22.14 -1.25 -5.01
N LEU A 51 22.22 -0.04 -4.49
CA LEU A 51 22.65 1.13 -5.25
C LEU A 51 24.13 1.02 -5.69
N SER A 52 25.03 0.55 -4.81
CA SER A 52 26.42 0.22 -5.13
C SER A 52 26.53 -0.88 -6.19
N GLY A 53 25.71 -1.93 -6.08
CA GLY A 53 25.66 -3.00 -7.07
C GLY A 53 25.23 -2.50 -8.46
N LEU A 54 24.21 -1.64 -8.51
CA LEU A 54 23.74 -1.00 -9.75
C LEU A 54 24.78 -0.03 -10.32
N SER A 55 25.42 0.78 -9.48
CA SER A 55 26.50 1.70 -9.85
C SER A 55 27.63 0.96 -10.56
N ARG A 56 28.14 -0.12 -9.94
CA ARG A 56 29.17 -1.00 -10.52
C ARG A 56 28.71 -1.69 -11.80
N GLY A 57 27.49 -2.20 -11.83
CA GLY A 57 26.92 -2.88 -13.00
C GLY A 57 26.74 -1.96 -14.21
N LEU A 58 26.52 -0.66 -13.97
CA LEU A 58 26.39 0.37 -15.00
C LEU A 58 27.72 1.07 -15.32
N GLY A 59 28.82 0.73 -14.62
CA GLY A 59 30.13 1.36 -14.81
C GLY A 59 30.17 2.84 -14.43
N LEU A 60 29.35 3.26 -13.47
CA LEU A 60 29.33 4.64 -12.99
C LEU A 60 30.55 4.89 -12.10
N SER A 61 31.26 5.99 -12.33
CA SER A 61 32.50 6.32 -11.61
C SER A 61 32.50 7.71 -10.99
N SER A 62 31.50 8.55 -11.30
CA SER A 62 31.38 9.90 -10.75
C SER A 62 30.29 9.97 -9.69
N GLY A 63 30.49 10.83 -8.68
CA GLY A 63 29.47 11.01 -7.65
C GLY A 63 28.19 11.67 -8.15
N SER A 64 28.27 12.48 -9.21
CA SER A 64 27.10 13.03 -9.91
C SER A 64 26.26 11.94 -10.57
N ASP A 65 26.89 10.92 -11.16
CA ASP A 65 26.16 9.81 -11.78
C ASP A 65 25.45 8.96 -10.73
N LEU A 66 26.12 8.69 -9.61
CA LEU A 66 25.53 7.98 -8.48
C LEU A 66 24.33 8.75 -7.89
N TYR A 67 24.48 10.05 -7.68
CA TYR A 67 23.40 10.92 -7.22
C TYR A 67 22.20 10.87 -8.18
N LEU A 68 22.45 10.99 -9.48
CA LEU A 68 21.40 10.91 -10.50
C LEU A 68 20.71 9.54 -10.49
N LEU A 69 21.48 8.45 -10.42
CA LEU A 69 20.95 7.10 -10.33
C LEU A 69 20.02 6.95 -9.11
N ALA A 70 20.46 7.44 -7.96
CA ALA A 70 19.69 7.39 -6.73
C ALA A 70 18.38 8.20 -6.83
N LYS A 71 18.43 9.42 -7.40
CA LYS A 71 17.24 10.25 -7.68
C LYS A 71 16.27 9.56 -8.64
N VAL A 72 16.79 8.95 -9.70
CA VAL A 72 15.98 8.19 -10.67
C VAL A 72 15.32 6.99 -9.99
N ALA A 73 16.05 6.28 -9.12
CA ALA A 73 15.50 5.17 -8.35
C ALA A 73 14.36 5.63 -7.44
N VAL A 74 14.55 6.72 -6.69
CA VAL A 74 13.51 7.33 -5.84
C VAL A 74 12.28 7.74 -6.66
N LEU A 75 12.50 8.49 -7.75
CA LEU A 75 11.42 8.94 -8.64
C LEU A 75 10.65 7.76 -9.24
N ALA A 76 11.34 6.71 -9.69
CA ALA A 76 10.71 5.53 -10.26
C ALA A 76 9.81 4.81 -9.24
N HIS A 77 10.27 4.66 -8.00
CA HIS A 77 9.47 4.04 -6.93
C HIS A 77 8.31 4.93 -6.50
N PHE A 78 8.51 6.26 -6.44
CA PHE A 78 7.42 7.22 -6.21
C PHE A 78 6.32 7.09 -7.28
N LEU A 79 6.69 7.13 -8.57
CA LEU A 79 5.73 6.93 -9.67
C LEU A 79 5.08 5.54 -9.59
N GLY A 80 5.85 4.52 -9.20
CA GLY A 80 5.35 3.17 -8.93
C GLY A 80 4.26 3.17 -7.84
N CYS A 81 4.45 3.87 -6.73
CA CYS A 81 3.43 4.02 -5.69
C CYS A 81 2.13 4.62 -6.25
N LEU A 82 2.24 5.67 -7.07
CA LEU A 82 1.07 6.30 -7.71
C LEU A 82 0.34 5.33 -8.63
N LEU A 83 1.09 4.58 -9.44
CA LEU A 83 0.52 3.59 -10.35
C LEU A 83 -0.14 2.43 -9.59
N LEU A 84 0.44 1.97 -8.49
CA LEU A 84 -0.15 0.94 -7.63
C LEU A 84 -1.45 1.44 -7.00
N LEU A 85 -1.46 2.63 -6.42
CA LEU A 85 -2.66 3.24 -5.83
C LEU A 85 -3.75 3.48 -6.87
N PHE A 86 -3.38 4.05 -8.02
CA PHE A 86 -4.31 4.26 -9.13
C PHE A 86 -4.91 2.93 -9.61
N SER A 87 -4.07 1.90 -9.77
CA SER A 87 -4.51 0.56 -10.17
C SER A 87 -5.45 -0.06 -9.13
N TRP A 88 -5.15 0.15 -7.84
CA TRP A 88 -5.96 -0.33 -6.72
C TRP A 88 -7.35 0.33 -6.71
N LEU A 89 -7.39 1.66 -6.77
CA LEU A 89 -8.62 2.45 -6.82
C LEU A 89 -9.45 2.14 -8.06
N SER A 90 -8.82 2.02 -9.22
CA SER A 90 -9.51 1.72 -10.48
C SER A 90 -10.11 0.32 -10.49
N ARG A 91 -9.38 -0.68 -9.98
CA ARG A 91 -9.83 -2.08 -9.95
C ARG A 91 -10.95 -2.32 -8.95
N TYR A 92 -10.89 -1.68 -7.79
CA TYR A 92 -11.86 -1.88 -6.70
C TYR A 92 -12.92 -0.80 -6.59
N ARG A 93 -12.98 0.06 -7.61
CA ARG A 93 -13.92 1.16 -7.74
C ARG A 93 -15.34 0.80 -7.31
N ASP A 94 -15.93 -0.23 -7.92
CA ASP A 94 -17.32 -0.60 -7.67
C ASP A 94 -17.57 -1.06 -6.23
N GLU A 95 -16.58 -1.74 -5.63
CA GLU A 95 -16.66 -2.26 -4.27
C GLU A 95 -16.40 -1.20 -3.20
N LEU A 96 -15.54 -0.22 -3.52
CA LEU A 96 -15.35 0.99 -2.73
C LEU A 96 -16.54 1.97 -2.89
N GLY A 97 -17.30 1.78 -3.96
CA GLY A 97 -18.44 2.60 -4.34
C GLY A 97 -18.05 3.91 -5.03
N LEU A 98 -16.88 3.98 -5.66
CA LEU A 98 -16.38 5.19 -6.32
C LEU A 98 -17.16 5.50 -7.62
N GLN A 99 -17.70 6.71 -7.75
CA GLN A 99 -18.47 7.23 -8.89
C GLN A 99 -17.66 8.12 -9.85
N LEU A 100 -16.62 8.82 -9.39
CA LEU A 100 -15.76 9.72 -10.18
C LEU A 100 -14.88 8.95 -11.16
N SER A 101 -14.96 9.21 -12.47
CA SER A 101 -14.21 8.47 -13.53
C SER A 101 -12.73 8.24 -13.18
N PRO A 102 -12.10 7.10 -13.55
CA PRO A 102 -10.68 6.87 -13.30
C PRO A 102 -9.78 7.99 -13.86
N VAL A 103 -10.19 8.59 -14.98
CA VAL A 103 -9.52 9.74 -15.62
C VAL A 103 -9.53 10.98 -14.72
N LEU A 104 -10.50 11.11 -13.81
CA LEU A 104 -10.56 12.17 -12.80
C LEU A 104 -9.89 11.76 -11.48
N THR A 105 -9.85 10.47 -11.16
CA THR A 105 -9.18 9.95 -9.96
C THR A 105 -7.66 10.15 -10.02
N PHE A 106 -7.04 9.97 -11.20
CA PHE A 106 -5.59 10.16 -11.39
C PHE A 106 -5.10 11.61 -11.16
N PRO A 107 -5.65 12.65 -11.83
CA PRO A 107 -5.26 14.03 -11.57
C PRO A 107 -5.66 14.48 -10.17
N LEU A 108 -6.66 13.87 -9.53
CA LEU A 108 -6.97 14.15 -8.13
C LEU A 108 -5.89 13.59 -7.18
N VAL A 109 -5.47 12.34 -7.39
CA VAL A 109 -4.35 11.72 -6.66
C VAL A 109 -3.06 12.54 -6.86
N ALA A 110 -2.78 12.97 -8.09
CA ALA A 110 -1.61 13.78 -8.43
C ALA A 110 -1.70 15.22 -7.89
N ALA A 111 -2.86 15.88 -8.02
CA ALA A 111 -3.09 17.23 -7.54
C ALA A 111 -3.06 17.30 -6.01
N LEU A 112 -3.53 16.28 -5.30
CA LEU A 112 -3.47 16.28 -3.83
C LEU A 112 -2.03 16.12 -3.32
N LEU A 113 -1.19 15.38 -4.04
CA LEU A 113 0.25 15.35 -3.78
C LEU A 113 0.95 16.67 -4.16
N GLY A 114 0.49 17.33 -5.22
CA GLY A 114 1.04 18.62 -5.71
C GLY A 114 0.58 19.87 -4.94
N VAL A 115 -0.67 19.91 -4.46
CA VAL A 115 -1.24 21.02 -3.65
C VAL A 115 -0.53 21.11 -2.30
N TRP A 116 0.02 20.01 -1.81
CA TRP A 116 0.85 20.01 -0.61
C TRP A 116 2.26 20.60 -0.85
N GLN A 117 2.73 20.64 -2.09
CA GLN A 117 4.06 21.17 -2.45
C GLN A 117 4.08 22.68 -2.76
N SER A 118 2.91 23.32 -3.00
CA SER A 118 2.83 24.66 -3.60
C SER A 118 2.84 25.84 -2.63
N SER A 119 2.81 25.64 -1.31
CA SER A 119 3.04 26.74 -0.37
C SER A 119 4.54 26.83 -0.08
N ALA A 120 5.17 28.00 -0.24
CA ALA A 120 6.62 28.16 -0.05
C ALA A 120 7.12 27.70 1.34
N GLU A 121 6.26 27.78 2.36
CA GLU A 121 6.48 27.26 3.71
C GLU A 121 6.42 25.72 3.78
N LEU A 122 5.58 25.10 2.96
CA LEU A 122 5.47 23.65 2.80
C LEU A 122 6.51 23.09 1.81
N THR A 123 6.94 23.85 0.80
CA THR A 123 7.96 23.41 -0.18
C THR A 123 9.30 23.14 0.52
N GLY A 124 9.70 24.00 1.47
CA GLY A 124 10.86 23.75 2.32
C GLY A 124 10.68 22.55 3.27
N ARG A 125 9.45 22.34 3.78
CA ARG A 125 9.12 21.21 4.66
C ARG A 125 8.90 19.88 3.94
N PHE A 126 8.68 19.88 2.63
CA PHE A 126 8.45 18.70 1.79
C PHE A 126 9.57 18.45 0.76
N ALA A 127 10.70 19.16 0.86
CA ALA A 127 11.89 18.85 0.08
C ALA A 127 12.31 17.37 0.24
N PHE A 128 12.06 16.79 1.42
CA PHE A 128 12.30 15.37 1.72
C PHE A 128 11.61 14.39 0.77
N LEU A 129 10.52 14.78 0.09
CA LEU A 129 9.85 13.93 -0.89
C LEU A 129 10.76 13.57 -2.07
N TRP A 130 11.71 14.46 -2.37
CA TRP A 130 12.61 14.31 -3.50
C TRP A 130 14.02 13.97 -3.08
N GLU A 131 14.29 13.85 -1.78
CA GLU A 131 15.59 13.49 -1.26
C GLU A 131 15.94 12.04 -1.60
N VAL A 132 17.24 11.78 -1.82
CA VAL A 132 17.80 10.44 -1.93
C VAL A 132 17.65 9.71 -0.58
N ARG A 133 16.48 9.11 -0.38
CA ARG A 133 16.15 8.31 0.80
C ARG A 133 15.46 6.99 0.40
N PRO A 134 15.63 5.92 1.19
CA PRO A 134 14.99 4.63 0.91
C PRO A 134 13.48 4.60 1.17
N ASP A 135 12.88 5.66 1.73
CA ASP A 135 11.47 5.73 2.10
C ASP A 135 10.53 5.34 0.96
N TRP A 136 10.67 5.96 -0.23
CA TRP A 136 9.79 5.66 -1.37
C TRP A 136 9.95 4.25 -1.90
N ILE A 137 11.18 3.73 -1.86
CA ILE A 137 11.48 2.34 -2.24
C ILE A 137 10.75 1.40 -1.28
N CYS A 138 10.92 1.60 0.03
CA CYS A 138 10.23 0.85 1.07
C CYS A 138 8.70 0.93 0.92
N HIS A 139 8.14 2.12 0.71
CA HIS A 139 6.69 2.31 0.54
C HIS A 139 6.14 1.61 -0.70
N PHE A 140 6.86 1.65 -1.82
CA PHE A 140 6.46 0.94 -3.03
C PHE A 140 6.30 -0.56 -2.77
N TRP A 141 7.33 -1.20 -2.19
CA TRP A 141 7.30 -2.63 -1.89
C TRP A 141 6.25 -2.99 -0.83
N THR A 142 6.02 -2.10 0.14
CA THR A 142 4.96 -2.28 1.14
C THR A 142 3.57 -2.21 0.51
N LEU A 143 3.31 -1.24 -0.38
CA LEU A 143 2.04 -1.13 -1.11
C LEU A 143 1.81 -2.32 -2.04
N ALA A 144 2.86 -2.77 -2.73
CA ALA A 144 2.80 -3.98 -3.56
C ALA A 144 2.43 -5.21 -2.71
N ALA A 145 3.03 -5.37 -1.53
CA ALA A 145 2.70 -6.43 -0.59
C ALA A 145 1.23 -6.42 -0.15
N LEU A 146 0.71 -5.23 0.21
CA LEU A 146 -0.70 -5.06 0.60
C LEU A 146 -1.66 -5.38 -0.55
N LEU A 147 -1.35 -4.92 -1.77
CA LEU A 147 -2.15 -5.22 -2.95
C LEU A 147 -2.20 -6.73 -3.22
N LEU A 148 -1.05 -7.40 -3.20
CA LEU A 148 -0.95 -8.85 -3.40
C LEU A 148 -1.67 -9.63 -2.29
N ALA A 149 -1.61 -9.16 -1.04
CA ALA A 149 -2.37 -9.72 0.06
C ALA A 149 -3.89 -9.63 -0.18
N VAL A 150 -4.40 -8.46 -0.62
CA VAL A 150 -5.81 -8.30 -0.98
C VAL A 150 -6.21 -9.22 -2.14
N GLU A 151 -5.40 -9.30 -3.20
CA GLU A 151 -5.66 -10.20 -4.33
C GLU A 151 -5.66 -11.68 -3.90
N SER A 152 -4.77 -12.07 -2.97
CA SER A 152 -4.70 -13.43 -2.44
C SER A 152 -6.00 -13.84 -1.74
N LEU A 153 -6.60 -12.94 -0.97
CA LEU A 153 -7.88 -13.14 -0.28
C LEU A 153 -9.04 -13.28 -1.26
N ARG A 154 -8.97 -12.56 -2.38
CA ARG A 154 -10.02 -12.50 -3.40
C ARG A 154 -9.99 -13.64 -4.42
N SER A 155 -8.83 -14.28 -4.61
CA SER A 155 -8.70 -15.38 -5.56
C SER A 155 -9.76 -16.46 -5.31
N ARG A 156 -10.35 -17.07 -6.33
CA ARG A 156 -11.30 -18.18 -6.10
C ARG A 156 -10.61 -19.53 -5.93
N SER A 157 -9.38 -19.64 -6.42
CA SER A 157 -8.58 -20.86 -6.37
C SER A 157 -7.48 -20.75 -5.31
N THR A 158 -7.22 -21.87 -4.63
CA THR A 158 -6.24 -21.97 -3.54
C THR A 158 -4.81 -21.80 -4.02
N ALA A 159 -4.45 -22.34 -5.20
CA ALA A 159 -3.08 -22.25 -5.70
C ALA A 159 -2.67 -20.81 -6.08
N PRO A 160 -3.44 -20.05 -6.91
CA PRO A 160 -3.14 -18.64 -7.15
C PRO A 160 -3.21 -17.79 -5.89
N ALA A 161 -4.11 -18.12 -4.94
CA ALA A 161 -4.17 -17.40 -3.66
C ALA A 161 -2.86 -17.54 -2.87
N ARG A 162 -2.34 -18.76 -2.76
CA ARG A 162 -1.06 -19.03 -2.07
C ARG A 162 0.10 -18.37 -2.79
N ALA A 163 0.16 -18.44 -4.12
CA ALA A 163 1.22 -17.80 -4.89
C ALA A 163 1.24 -16.27 -4.68
N LEU A 164 0.08 -15.62 -4.74
CA LEU A 164 -0.05 -14.18 -4.47
C LEU A 164 0.32 -13.83 -3.01
N SER A 165 -0.07 -14.66 -2.05
CA SER A 165 0.30 -14.50 -0.64
C SER A 165 1.81 -14.62 -0.42
N VAL A 166 2.47 -15.59 -1.06
CA VAL A 166 3.93 -15.74 -1.01
C VAL A 166 4.62 -14.54 -1.65
N LEU A 167 4.21 -14.12 -2.86
CA LEU A 167 4.78 -12.93 -3.51
C LEU A 167 4.59 -11.67 -2.67
N GLY A 168 3.40 -11.49 -2.08
CA GLY A 168 3.13 -10.39 -1.16
C GLY A 168 4.03 -10.43 0.07
N GLY A 169 4.23 -11.62 0.64
CA GLY A 169 5.14 -11.84 1.76
C GLY A 169 6.59 -11.48 1.40
N LEU A 170 7.08 -11.93 0.24
CA LEU A 170 8.42 -11.57 -0.25
C LEU A 170 8.59 -10.05 -0.38
N CYS A 171 7.59 -9.34 -0.94
CA CYS A 171 7.61 -7.88 -1.01
C CYS A 171 7.64 -7.22 0.37
N ALA A 172 6.85 -7.73 1.34
CA ALA A 172 6.83 -7.20 2.70
C ALA A 172 8.16 -7.43 3.44
N GLY A 173 8.74 -8.63 3.33
CA GLY A 173 10.04 -8.95 3.91
C GLY A 173 11.16 -8.10 3.33
N PHE A 174 11.16 -7.91 2.01
CA PHE A 174 12.10 -7.00 1.34
C PHE A 174 11.92 -5.54 1.81
N ALA A 175 10.68 -5.05 1.91
CA ALA A 175 10.41 -3.72 2.44
C ALA A 175 10.89 -3.54 3.88
N LEU A 176 10.71 -4.55 4.74
CA LEU A 176 11.19 -4.55 6.13
C LEU A 176 12.72 -4.54 6.20
N ALA A 177 13.40 -5.26 5.30
CA ALA A 177 14.86 -5.26 5.22
C ALA A 177 15.41 -3.92 4.71
N LEU A 178 14.70 -3.25 3.79
CA LEU A 178 15.05 -1.89 3.37
C LEU A 178 14.90 -0.92 4.54
N MET A 179 13.76 -0.97 5.24
CA MET A 179 13.47 -0.16 6.42
C MET A 179 12.39 -0.78 7.30
N ALA A 180 12.62 -0.76 8.62
CA ALA A 180 11.60 -1.14 9.62
C ALA A 180 10.33 -0.26 9.58
N LYS A 181 10.37 0.89 8.88
CA LYS A 181 9.21 1.80 8.69
C LYS A 181 8.01 1.12 8.03
N SER A 182 8.21 0.06 7.24
CA SER A 182 7.11 -0.70 6.61
C SER A 182 6.15 -1.34 7.62
N VAL A 183 6.59 -1.61 8.86
CA VAL A 183 5.72 -2.06 9.97
C VAL A 183 4.57 -1.07 10.19
N LEU A 184 4.81 0.23 10.00
CA LEU A 184 3.82 1.28 10.21
C LEU A 184 2.63 1.21 9.24
N LEU A 185 2.73 0.45 8.14
CA LEU A 185 1.64 0.16 7.21
C LEU A 185 1.12 -1.28 7.38
N LEU A 186 2.03 -2.24 7.53
CA LEU A 186 1.68 -3.65 7.61
C LEU A 186 0.87 -3.97 8.87
N LEU A 187 1.23 -3.40 10.02
CA LEU A 187 0.54 -3.66 11.28
C LEU A 187 -0.89 -3.08 11.30
N PRO A 188 -1.12 -1.80 10.93
CA PRO A 188 -2.49 -1.29 10.76
C PRO A 188 -3.32 -2.08 9.76
N ALA A 189 -2.73 -2.54 8.65
CA ALA A 189 -3.44 -3.36 7.67
C ALA A 189 -3.85 -4.73 8.24
N ALA A 190 -2.98 -5.38 9.00
CA ALA A 190 -3.29 -6.64 9.68
C ALA A 190 -4.41 -6.46 10.71
N LEU A 191 -4.34 -5.41 11.54
CA LEU A 191 -5.39 -5.06 12.50
C LEU A 191 -6.74 -4.78 11.80
N ALA A 192 -6.72 -4.03 10.71
CA ALA A 192 -7.90 -3.71 9.92
C ALA A 192 -8.54 -4.95 9.29
N LEU A 193 -7.73 -5.88 8.79
CA LEU A 193 -8.21 -7.16 8.27
C LEU A 193 -8.88 -8.00 9.36
N MET A 194 -8.28 -8.07 10.56
CA MET A 194 -8.89 -8.78 11.69
C MET A 194 -10.23 -8.17 12.09
N LEU A 195 -10.30 -6.84 12.26
CA LEU A 195 -11.57 -6.16 12.56
C LEU A 195 -12.61 -6.39 11.48
N THR A 196 -12.19 -6.40 10.22
CA THR A 196 -13.06 -6.67 9.06
C THR A 196 -13.61 -8.08 9.09
N ALA A 197 -12.76 -9.07 9.33
CA ALA A 197 -13.20 -10.46 9.41
C ALA A 197 -14.17 -10.69 10.59
N VAL A 198 -13.90 -10.10 11.76
CA VAL A 198 -14.78 -10.20 12.94
C VAL A 198 -16.13 -9.54 12.67
N ARG A 199 -16.15 -8.30 12.16
CA ARG A 199 -17.42 -7.60 11.88
C ARG A 199 -18.20 -8.29 10.78
N TRP A 200 -17.53 -8.67 9.69
CA TRP A 200 -18.18 -9.37 8.57
C TRP A 200 -18.74 -10.73 9.02
N GLY A 201 -18.04 -11.46 9.88
CA GLY A 201 -18.50 -12.73 10.45
C GLY A 201 -19.71 -12.62 11.37
N ARG A 202 -19.95 -11.46 11.98
CA ARG A 202 -21.17 -11.21 12.79
C ARG A 202 -22.40 -10.99 11.92
N VAL A 203 -22.23 -10.43 10.71
CA VAL A 203 -23.34 -10.08 9.80
C VAL A 203 -23.57 -11.17 8.75
N HIS A 204 -22.51 -11.87 8.33
CA HIS A 204 -22.54 -12.90 7.31
C HIS A 204 -21.86 -14.19 7.80
N PRO A 205 -22.52 -15.36 7.69
CA PRO A 205 -21.93 -16.65 8.08
C PRO A 205 -20.65 -16.99 7.28
N ASP A 206 -20.45 -16.36 6.12
CA ASP A 206 -19.23 -16.49 5.33
C ASP A 206 -18.00 -15.82 5.96
N GLY A 207 -18.15 -14.95 6.97
CA GLY A 207 -17.02 -14.28 7.60
C GLY A 207 -16.11 -15.20 8.39
N VAL A 208 -16.62 -16.31 8.95
CA VAL A 208 -15.76 -17.35 9.56
C VAL A 208 -14.89 -18.02 8.50
N ARG A 209 -15.45 -18.30 7.32
CA ARG A 209 -14.69 -18.85 6.18
C ARG A 209 -13.64 -17.87 5.67
N LEU A 210 -13.98 -16.58 5.61
CA LEU A 210 -13.04 -15.50 5.29
C LEU A 210 -11.90 -15.42 6.30
N LEU A 211 -12.20 -15.50 7.61
CA LEU A 211 -11.21 -15.46 8.68
C LEU A 211 -10.24 -16.65 8.60
N LEU A 212 -10.75 -17.88 8.52
CA LEU A 212 -9.91 -19.08 8.41
C LEU A 212 -9.02 -19.05 7.17
N ARG A 213 -9.58 -18.58 6.05
CA ARG A 213 -8.82 -18.39 4.82
C ARG A 213 -7.74 -17.31 4.99
N ALA A 214 -8.08 -16.19 5.61
CA ALA A 214 -7.14 -15.10 5.86
C ALA A 214 -6.00 -15.56 6.77
N LEU A 215 -6.28 -16.33 7.83
CA LEU A 215 -5.26 -16.92 8.70
C LEU A 215 -4.33 -17.88 7.94
N GLY A 216 -4.89 -18.76 7.11
CA GLY A 216 -4.10 -19.68 6.29
C GLY A 216 -3.17 -18.97 5.30
N LEU A 217 -3.68 -17.92 4.63
CA LEU A 217 -2.88 -17.09 3.72
C LEU A 217 -1.90 -16.19 4.47
N ALA A 218 -2.23 -15.74 5.68
CA ALA A 218 -1.32 -14.97 6.53
C ALA A 218 -0.12 -15.80 6.94
N GLY A 219 -0.28 -17.11 7.19
CA GLY A 219 0.83 -18.02 7.45
C GLY A 219 1.82 -18.09 6.28
N CYS A 220 1.33 -18.28 5.04
CA CYS A 220 2.19 -18.28 3.84
C CYS A 220 2.88 -16.92 3.63
N PHE A 221 2.15 -15.83 3.83
CA PHE A 221 2.66 -14.47 3.70
C PHE A 221 3.77 -14.20 4.72
N LEU A 222 3.53 -14.51 6.00
CA LEU A 222 4.48 -14.26 7.08
C LEU A 222 5.75 -15.08 6.90
N LEU A 223 5.62 -16.37 6.54
CA LEU A 223 6.77 -17.22 6.28
C LEU A 223 7.65 -16.65 5.15
N ALA A 224 7.03 -16.26 4.03
CA ALA A 224 7.74 -15.65 2.91
C ALA A 224 8.37 -14.29 3.30
N ALA A 225 7.69 -13.50 4.11
CA ALA A 225 8.23 -12.23 4.63
C ALA A 225 9.45 -12.44 5.53
N VAL A 226 9.41 -13.41 6.45
CA VAL A 226 10.56 -13.76 7.28
C VAL A 226 11.73 -14.21 6.41
N VAL A 227 11.49 -15.10 5.43
CA VAL A 227 12.55 -15.56 4.52
C VAL A 227 13.18 -14.39 3.75
N ALA A 228 12.37 -13.53 3.11
CA ALA A 228 12.89 -12.39 2.37
C ALA A 228 13.62 -11.38 3.26
N PHE A 229 13.11 -11.14 4.47
CA PHE A 229 13.77 -10.29 5.45
C PHE A 229 15.13 -10.85 5.86
N THR A 230 15.19 -12.13 6.23
CA THR A 230 16.43 -12.81 6.63
C THR A 230 17.45 -12.84 5.49
N VAL A 231 17.01 -13.11 4.26
CA VAL A 231 17.90 -13.08 3.09
C VAL A 231 18.41 -11.67 2.81
N GLY A 232 17.55 -10.65 2.92
CA GLY A 232 17.93 -9.25 2.75
C GLY A 232 18.97 -8.78 3.77
N VAL A 233 18.68 -8.96 5.06
CA VAL A 233 19.60 -8.62 6.16
C VAL A 233 20.87 -9.45 6.07
N GLY A 234 20.78 -10.74 5.79
CA GLY A 234 21.95 -11.61 5.63
C GLY A 234 22.85 -11.18 4.45
N GLY A 235 22.26 -10.79 3.32
CA GLY A 235 22.99 -10.26 2.17
C GLY A 235 23.68 -8.93 2.47
N GLU A 236 23.01 -8.05 3.22
CA GLU A 236 23.59 -6.81 3.72
C GLU A 236 24.78 -7.05 4.66
N LEU A 237 24.63 -7.93 5.66
CA LEU A 237 25.69 -8.29 6.60
C LEU A 237 26.92 -8.84 5.86
N ALA A 238 26.69 -9.72 4.88
CA ALA A 238 27.75 -10.27 4.05
C ALA A 238 28.46 -9.19 3.22
N ALA A 239 27.72 -8.24 2.65
CA ALA A 239 28.28 -7.13 1.88
C ALA A 239 29.08 -6.15 2.75
N ALA A 240 28.62 -5.91 3.98
CA ALA A 240 29.28 -5.04 4.94
C ALA A 240 30.45 -5.72 5.68
N GLY A 241 30.56 -7.05 5.60
CA GLY A 241 31.50 -7.81 6.44
C GLY A 241 31.22 -7.64 7.94
N ALA A 242 29.95 -7.47 8.30
CA ALA A 242 29.48 -7.20 9.65
C ALA A 242 28.78 -8.41 10.27
N THR A 243 28.76 -8.46 11.60
CA THR A 243 28.01 -9.44 12.39
C THR A 243 26.58 -8.97 12.64
N PHE A 244 25.69 -9.92 12.98
CA PHE A 244 24.32 -9.57 13.35
C PHE A 244 24.27 -8.68 14.60
N ASP A 245 25.18 -8.86 15.56
CA ASP A 245 25.23 -8.05 16.79
C ASP A 245 25.61 -6.60 16.49
N GLU A 246 26.55 -6.36 15.56
CA GLU A 246 26.90 -5.02 15.08
C GLU A 246 25.70 -4.36 14.39
N TYR A 247 25.02 -5.08 13.49
CA TYR A 247 23.81 -4.60 12.82
C TYR A 247 22.69 -4.29 13.81
N TRP A 248 22.42 -5.16 14.77
CA TRP A 248 21.35 -4.99 15.76
C TRP A 248 21.64 -3.78 16.64
N THR A 249 22.86 -3.66 17.13
CA THR A 249 23.29 -2.53 17.95
C THR A 249 23.12 -1.22 17.19
N ALA A 250 23.55 -1.16 15.93
CA ALA A 250 23.48 0.05 15.14
C ALA A 250 22.05 0.44 14.73
N ASN A 251 21.31 -0.49 14.14
CA ASN A 251 20.00 -0.20 13.53
C ASN A 251 18.84 -0.19 14.52
N ILE A 252 18.96 -0.92 15.63
CA ILE A 252 17.89 -1.03 16.64
C ILE A 252 18.27 -0.22 17.87
N SER A 253 19.40 -0.53 18.52
CA SER A 253 19.73 0.09 19.81
C SER A 253 20.14 1.56 19.70
N LEU A 254 21.13 1.88 18.87
CA LEU A 254 21.61 3.26 18.68
C LEU A 254 20.56 4.12 17.99
N ASN A 255 19.89 3.58 16.96
CA ASN A 255 18.82 4.30 16.29
C ASN A 255 17.66 4.63 17.24
N ALA A 256 17.25 3.70 18.12
CA ALA A 256 16.25 3.98 19.15
C ALA A 256 16.72 5.07 20.13
N GLN A 257 18.01 5.08 20.51
CA GLN A 257 18.57 6.10 21.41
C GLN A 257 18.61 7.50 20.78
N LYS A 258 18.98 7.62 19.49
CA LYS A 258 18.86 8.86 18.70
C LYS A 258 17.44 9.40 18.75
N HIS A 259 16.46 8.50 18.87
CA HIS A 259 15.04 8.82 18.93
C HIS A 259 14.41 8.88 20.34
N LEU A 260 15.19 8.69 21.41
CA LEU A 260 14.67 8.71 22.80
C LEU A 260 14.82 10.06 23.49
N VAL A 261 15.70 10.96 23.00
CA VAL A 261 16.26 12.08 23.79
C VAL A 261 15.86 13.50 23.31
N GLN A 262 15.06 13.69 22.27
CA GLN A 262 14.62 15.06 21.86
C GLN A 262 13.22 15.41 22.40
N LEU A 263 13.13 15.64 23.72
CA LEU A 263 12.04 16.42 24.32
C LEU A 263 12.49 17.89 24.41
N THR A 264 12.51 18.59 23.29
CA THR A 264 12.50 20.07 23.30
C THR A 264 11.06 20.55 23.48
N GLU A 265 10.85 21.75 24.04
CA GLU A 265 9.50 22.31 24.27
C GLU A 265 8.63 22.33 23.00
N ASP A 266 9.24 22.43 21.81
CA ASP A 266 8.57 22.41 20.51
C ASP A 266 7.96 21.04 20.13
N LEU A 267 8.48 19.93 20.69
CA LEU A 267 8.03 18.56 20.42
C LEU A 267 7.17 17.97 21.56
N ALA A 268 6.78 18.79 22.54
CA ALA A 268 5.82 18.39 23.56
C ALA A 268 4.56 17.80 22.89
N PRO A 269 3.96 16.71 23.40
CA PRO A 269 2.76 16.12 22.83
C PRO A 269 1.65 17.13 22.55
N ALA A 270 1.51 18.17 23.39
CA ALA A 270 0.58 19.28 23.18
C ALA A 270 0.90 20.15 21.96
N ASN A 271 2.18 20.37 21.64
CA ASN A 271 2.63 21.15 20.48
C ASN A 271 2.61 20.32 19.18
N VAL A 272 2.93 19.03 19.25
CA VAL A 272 2.68 18.08 18.15
C VAL A 272 1.19 17.97 17.87
N LEU A 273 0.35 17.87 18.90
CA LEU A 273 -1.11 17.91 18.76
C LEU A 273 -1.58 19.27 18.23
N ARG A 274 -0.96 20.40 18.58
CA ARG A 274 -1.26 21.72 17.97
C ARG A 274 -0.89 21.77 16.49
N GLY A 275 0.29 21.29 16.11
CA GLY A 275 0.76 21.22 14.73
C GLY A 275 -0.06 20.27 13.87
N ILE A 276 -0.42 19.10 14.41
CA ILE A 276 -1.38 18.17 13.81
C ILE A 276 -2.75 18.84 13.72
N SER A 277 -3.26 19.46 14.79
CA SER A 277 -4.56 20.16 14.82
C SER A 277 -4.63 21.43 13.97
N GLY A 278 -3.53 21.86 13.35
CA GLY A 278 -3.57 22.76 12.21
C GLY A 278 -4.55 22.21 11.16
N LEU A 279 -5.27 23.10 10.49
CA LEU A 279 -6.50 22.87 9.70
C LEU A 279 -6.66 21.52 8.95
N GLY A 280 -5.58 20.82 8.57
CA GLY A 280 -5.61 19.52 7.92
C GLY A 280 -6.10 18.33 8.76
N PHE A 281 -5.79 18.22 10.06
CA PHE A 281 -6.17 17.02 10.85
C PHE A 281 -7.62 16.99 11.33
N PRO A 282 -8.19 18.07 11.91
CA PRO A 282 -9.62 18.10 12.19
C PRO A 282 -10.40 17.92 10.89
N ALA A 283 -9.95 18.53 9.79
CA ALA A 283 -10.52 18.30 8.48
C ALA A 283 -10.43 16.84 8.05
N ALA A 284 -9.31 16.11 8.26
CA ALA A 284 -9.14 14.69 7.94
C ALA A 284 -9.98 13.73 8.82
N VAL A 285 -10.15 14.04 10.11
CA VAL A 285 -10.99 13.26 11.02
C VAL A 285 -12.47 13.53 10.73
N ILE A 286 -12.86 14.80 10.62
CA ILE A 286 -14.20 15.22 10.17
C ILE A 286 -14.49 14.61 8.81
N ALA A 287 -13.50 14.59 7.93
CA ALA A 287 -13.54 13.93 6.65
C ALA A 287 -13.82 12.43 6.75
N THR A 288 -13.07 11.71 7.59
CA THR A 288 -13.24 10.27 7.79
C THR A 288 -14.62 9.95 8.38
N VAL A 289 -15.06 10.74 9.36
CA VAL A 289 -16.36 10.58 10.03
C VAL A 289 -17.53 10.95 9.09
N LEU A 290 -17.44 12.06 8.36
CA LEU A 290 -18.42 12.46 7.34
C LEU A 290 -18.43 11.45 6.19
N GLY A 291 -17.27 11.00 5.73
CA GLY A 291 -17.13 9.95 4.73
C GLY A 291 -17.86 8.69 5.19
N PHE A 292 -17.61 8.20 6.40
CA PHE A 292 -18.30 7.05 6.97
C PHE A 292 -19.82 7.27 7.11
N ALA A 293 -20.26 8.45 7.56
CA ALA A 293 -21.67 8.79 7.71
C ALA A 293 -22.40 8.90 6.36
N LEU A 294 -21.80 9.57 5.37
CA LEU A 294 -22.35 9.77 4.03
C LEU A 294 -22.34 8.48 3.22
N THR A 295 -21.31 7.63 3.41
CA THR A 295 -21.22 6.34 2.74
C THR A 295 -22.19 5.29 3.28
N GLY A 296 -22.67 5.44 4.52
CA GLY A 296 -23.72 4.63 5.13
C GLY A 296 -25.15 4.99 4.71
N HIS A 297 -25.39 6.20 4.18
CA HIS A 297 -26.71 6.64 3.71
C HIS A 297 -26.99 6.34 2.24
N ALA A 298 -25.95 6.26 1.40
CA ALA A 298 -26.13 5.79 0.03
C ALA A 298 -26.40 4.28 0.07
N ARG A 299 -27.56 3.82 -0.45
CA ARG A 299 -27.94 2.40 -0.66
C ARG A 299 -26.92 1.65 -1.54
N ARG A 300 -25.71 1.44 -1.05
CA ARG A 300 -24.58 0.82 -1.75
C ARG A 300 -24.37 -0.58 -1.18
N LYS A 301 -24.01 -1.52 -2.04
CA LYS A 301 -23.71 -2.91 -1.64
C LYS A 301 -22.64 -2.90 -0.55
N GLU A 302 -22.94 -3.53 0.58
CA GLU A 302 -21.94 -3.77 1.61
C GLU A 302 -20.83 -4.65 1.02
N SER A 303 -19.58 -4.18 1.15
CA SER A 303 -18.38 -4.92 0.75
C SER A 303 -17.42 -4.95 1.93
N TRP A 304 -16.89 -6.14 2.23
CA TRP A 304 -15.84 -6.32 3.23
C TRP A 304 -14.62 -5.44 2.93
N LEU A 305 -14.31 -5.21 1.65
CA LEU A 305 -13.17 -4.40 1.24
C LEU A 305 -13.34 -2.94 1.63
N ARG A 306 -14.56 -2.39 1.46
CA ARG A 306 -14.89 -1.02 1.86
C ARG A 306 -14.72 -0.84 3.36
N TYR A 307 -15.25 -1.76 4.15
CA TYR A 307 -15.07 -1.72 5.60
C TYR A 307 -13.59 -1.85 6.00
N GLY A 308 -12.85 -2.74 5.34
CA GLY A 308 -11.41 -2.90 5.58
C GLY A 308 -10.59 -1.65 5.28
N VAL A 309 -10.90 -0.93 4.20
CA VAL A 309 -10.24 0.33 3.88
C VAL A 309 -10.52 1.41 4.93
N PHE A 310 -11.77 1.55 5.40
CA PHE A 310 -12.08 2.51 6.46
C PHE A 310 -11.48 2.11 7.81
N ALA A 311 -11.48 0.82 8.15
CA ALA A 311 -10.84 0.32 9.36
C ALA A 311 -9.33 0.56 9.32
N PHE A 312 -8.69 0.29 8.17
CA PHE A 312 -7.27 0.58 7.93
C PHE A 312 -6.98 2.06 8.08
N ALA A 313 -7.81 2.91 7.47
CA ALA A 313 -7.62 4.34 7.57
C ALA A 313 -7.72 4.87 9.01
N GLY A 314 -8.75 4.44 9.74
CA GLY A 314 -8.93 4.80 11.14
C GLY A 314 -7.77 4.32 12.02
N ILE A 315 -7.36 3.06 11.88
CA ILE A 315 -6.23 2.52 12.65
C ILE A 315 -4.93 3.24 12.30
N GLN A 316 -4.66 3.50 11.02
CA GLN A 316 -3.46 4.22 10.60
C GLN A 316 -3.43 5.63 11.17
N LEU A 317 -4.57 6.34 11.16
CA LEU A 317 -4.67 7.67 11.77
C LEU A 317 -4.36 7.61 13.27
N LEU A 318 -4.93 6.64 14.00
CA LEU A 318 -4.61 6.44 15.43
C LEU A 318 -3.13 6.14 15.63
N PHE A 319 -2.54 5.25 14.82
CA PHE A 319 -1.10 4.98 14.86
C PHE A 319 -0.30 6.26 14.64
N SER A 320 -0.63 7.05 13.63
CA SER A 320 0.07 8.31 13.34
C SER A 320 -0.15 9.40 14.40
N MET A 321 -1.24 9.36 15.17
CA MET A 321 -1.48 10.27 16.30
C MET A 321 -0.71 9.87 17.56
N PHE A 322 -0.67 8.57 17.86
CA PHE A 322 -0.12 8.08 19.12
C PHE A 322 1.35 7.70 19.02
N LEU A 323 1.83 7.26 17.86
CA LEU A 323 3.24 6.95 17.65
C LEU A 323 4.17 8.12 18.03
N PRO A 324 3.88 9.40 17.69
CA PRO A 324 4.63 10.55 18.22
C PRO A 324 4.74 10.60 19.74
N ALA A 325 3.65 10.30 20.44
CA ALA A 325 3.59 10.32 21.90
C ALA A 325 4.38 9.15 22.52
N PHE A 326 4.41 8.00 21.84
CA PHE A 326 5.23 6.84 22.24
C PHE A 326 6.69 6.96 21.79
N SER A 327 7.00 7.84 20.84
CA SER A 327 8.35 8.12 20.35
C SER A 327 8.94 9.40 20.97
N ASN A 328 8.50 9.80 22.17
CA ASN A 328 8.99 10.99 22.89
C ASN A 328 9.03 12.28 22.03
N GLY A 329 8.02 12.52 21.19
CA GLY A 329 7.93 13.74 20.37
C GLY A 329 8.68 13.68 19.04
N LEU A 330 9.43 12.61 18.77
CA LEU A 330 10.28 12.47 17.57
C LEU A 330 9.59 11.88 16.34
N SER A 331 8.32 12.18 16.14
CA SER A 331 7.68 11.86 14.86
C SER A 331 7.98 12.96 13.85
N TRP A 332 9.02 12.76 13.06
CA TRP A 332 9.28 13.58 11.89
C TRP A 332 8.14 13.48 10.86
N PRO A 333 7.84 14.54 10.09
CA PRO A 333 6.85 14.56 9.02
C PRO A 333 6.94 13.36 8.05
N GLN A 334 8.13 12.82 7.80
CA GLN A 334 8.29 11.62 6.96
C GLN A 334 7.64 10.35 7.53
N TYR A 335 7.45 10.21 8.85
CA TYR A 335 6.69 9.09 9.44
C TYR A 335 5.18 9.18 9.16
N PHE A 336 4.71 10.33 8.67
CA PHE A 336 3.33 10.53 8.24
C PHE A 336 3.10 10.17 6.78
N MET A 337 4.10 9.68 6.03
CA MET A 337 3.92 9.14 4.67
C MET A 337 2.80 8.08 4.59
N PRO A 338 2.79 7.04 5.45
CA PRO A 338 1.66 6.13 5.60
C PRO A 338 0.32 6.83 5.88
N ALA A 339 0.33 7.84 6.76
CA ALA A 339 -0.83 8.63 7.10
C ALA A 339 -1.34 9.45 5.91
N LEU A 340 -0.44 9.98 5.09
CA LEU A 340 -0.70 10.78 3.90
C LEU A 340 -1.32 9.90 2.81
N LEU A 341 -0.78 8.70 2.59
CA LEU A 341 -1.36 7.72 1.67
C LEU A 341 -2.78 7.29 2.10
N VAL A 342 -2.98 7.14 3.41
CA VAL A 342 -4.30 6.85 3.98
C VAL A 342 -5.26 8.04 3.91
N MET A 343 -4.79 9.25 4.23
CA MET A 343 -5.60 10.46 4.11
C MET A 343 -6.00 10.70 2.66
N LEU A 344 -5.10 10.47 1.71
CA LEU A 344 -5.40 10.51 0.28
C LEU A 344 -6.50 9.53 -0.10
N LEU A 345 -6.42 8.29 0.41
CA LEU A 345 -7.44 7.26 0.19
C LEU A 345 -8.81 7.66 0.75
N VAL A 346 -8.86 8.13 2.00
CA VAL A 346 -10.11 8.60 2.64
C VAL A 346 -10.67 9.82 1.92
N PHE A 347 -9.82 10.77 1.56
CA PHE A 347 -10.23 12.01 0.92
C PHE A 347 -10.78 11.76 -0.49
N VAL A 348 -10.20 10.82 -1.26
CA VAL A 348 -10.78 10.37 -2.54
C VAL A 348 -12.16 9.75 -2.33
N LEU A 349 -12.34 8.90 -1.32
CA LEU A 349 -13.65 8.30 -0.99
C LEU A 349 -14.69 9.36 -0.60
N MET A 350 -14.26 10.43 0.05
CA MET A 350 -15.12 11.55 0.43
C MET A 350 -15.49 12.47 -0.72
N LEU A 351 -14.52 12.91 -1.52
CA LEU A 351 -14.79 13.77 -2.67
C LEU A 351 -15.75 13.08 -3.63
N ASP A 352 -15.63 11.77 -3.75
CA ASP A 352 -16.59 10.96 -4.47
C ASP A 352 -17.99 11.00 -3.84
N ALA A 353 -18.10 10.81 -2.53
CA ALA A 353 -19.36 10.89 -1.81
C ALA A 353 -20.01 12.28 -1.89
N LEU A 354 -19.20 13.34 -1.81
CA LEU A 354 -19.63 14.73 -1.91
C LEU A 354 -20.07 15.06 -3.34
N ALA A 355 -19.30 14.65 -4.36
CA ALA A 355 -19.68 14.83 -5.76
C ALA A 355 -20.99 14.08 -6.07
N ALA A 356 -21.16 12.86 -5.54
CA ALA A 356 -22.40 12.11 -5.65
C ALA A 356 -23.60 12.84 -5.01
N ALA A 357 -23.39 13.45 -3.84
CA ALA A 357 -24.42 14.17 -3.10
C ALA A 357 -24.80 15.52 -3.75
N LEU A 358 -23.81 16.30 -4.21
CA LEU A 358 -24.01 17.63 -4.76
C LEU A 358 -24.58 17.60 -6.18
N PHE A 359 -24.10 16.68 -7.01
CA PHE A 359 -24.44 16.68 -8.42
C PHE A 359 -25.53 15.65 -8.76
N GLY A 360 -26.00 14.88 -7.77
CA GLY A 360 -27.05 13.86 -7.95
C GLY A 360 -26.73 12.86 -9.05
N VAL A 361 -25.46 12.72 -9.41
CA VAL A 361 -25.09 12.03 -10.65
C VAL A 361 -25.22 10.53 -10.41
N HIS A 362 -26.39 10.01 -10.76
CA HIS A 362 -26.41 8.79 -11.55
C HIS A 362 -25.62 9.08 -12.84
N VAL A 363 -24.28 9.06 -12.78
CA VAL A 363 -23.48 8.95 -13.99
C VAL A 363 -23.86 7.58 -14.52
N ALA A 364 -24.82 7.55 -15.45
CA ALA A 364 -25.01 6.40 -16.30
C ALA A 364 -23.60 6.06 -16.81
N PRO A 365 -23.09 4.84 -16.57
CA PRO A 365 -21.70 4.53 -16.86
C PRO A 365 -21.44 4.84 -18.34
N LEU A 366 -20.76 5.96 -18.61
CA LEU A 366 -20.33 6.39 -19.95
C LEU A 366 -19.34 5.41 -20.57
N TRP A 367 -19.02 4.33 -19.85
CA TRP A 367 -18.16 3.25 -20.27
C TRP A 367 -18.75 1.91 -19.79
N GLN A 368 -19.86 1.49 -20.39
CA GLN A 368 -20.06 0.06 -20.60
C GLN A 368 -19.50 -0.26 -21.98
N PRO A 369 -18.27 -0.81 -22.10
CA PRO A 369 -17.91 -1.50 -23.33
C PRO A 369 -18.98 -2.56 -23.52
N GLY A 370 -19.70 -2.48 -24.64
CA GLY A 370 -20.92 -3.21 -24.87
C GLY A 370 -20.78 -4.66 -24.43
N ARG A 371 -21.49 -5.02 -23.36
CA ARG A 371 -21.97 -6.39 -23.25
C ARG A 371 -22.90 -6.54 -24.44
N ALA A 372 -22.34 -7.02 -25.55
CA ALA A 372 -23.06 -7.63 -26.64
C ALA A 372 -23.89 -8.75 -25.99
N ARG A 373 -25.11 -8.40 -25.58
CA ARG A 373 -26.16 -9.36 -25.30
C ARG A 373 -26.42 -10.01 -26.65
N SER A 374 -25.86 -11.19 -26.84
CA SER A 374 -26.30 -12.15 -27.84
C SER A 374 -27.74 -12.55 -27.53
N HIS A 375 -28.68 -11.66 -27.84
CA HIS A 375 -30.05 -12.04 -28.10
C HIS A 375 -30.12 -12.71 -29.47
N CYS A 376 -29.65 -13.95 -29.56
CA CYS A 376 -30.15 -14.87 -30.56
C CYS A 376 -31.55 -15.33 -30.11
N ARG A 377 -32.56 -14.52 -30.45
CA ARG A 377 -33.93 -14.99 -30.62
C ARG A 377 -33.94 -15.87 -31.87
N ALA A 378 -33.91 -17.18 -31.70
CA ALA A 378 -34.41 -18.09 -32.73
C ALA A 378 -35.93 -18.17 -32.57
N THR A 379 -36.64 -17.43 -33.41
CA THR A 379 -38.05 -17.62 -33.71
C THR A 379 -38.24 -18.96 -34.41
N SER A 380 -38.98 -19.88 -33.80
CA SER A 380 -39.54 -21.06 -34.49
C SER A 380 -41.05 -20.86 -34.58
N PRO A 381 -41.65 -20.87 -35.79
CA PRO A 381 -43.08 -20.69 -35.97
C PRO A 381 -43.85 -21.97 -35.65
N ARG A 382 -44.99 -21.79 -34.98
CA ARG A 382 -46.05 -22.78 -34.84
C ARG A 382 -46.51 -23.26 -36.23
N THR A 383 -46.51 -24.56 -36.45
CA THR A 383 -47.47 -25.22 -37.34
C THR A 383 -48.22 -26.28 -36.54
N SER A 384 -49.53 -26.13 -36.54
CA SER A 384 -50.53 -27.05 -36.01
C SER A 384 -50.93 -28.05 -37.09
N THR A 385 -50.87 -29.34 -36.80
CA THR A 385 -51.78 -30.33 -37.39
C THR A 385 -52.10 -31.40 -36.37
N ALA A 386 -53.40 -31.58 -36.16
CA ALA A 386 -54.01 -32.59 -35.33
C ALA A 386 -53.94 -33.96 -36.02
N TRP A 387 -53.76 -35.05 -35.26
CA TRP A 387 -54.58 -36.26 -35.42
C TRP A 387 -54.42 -37.25 -34.25
N SER A 388 -55.57 -37.82 -33.91
CA SER A 388 -55.88 -38.81 -32.90
C SER A 388 -55.29 -40.19 -33.17
N ALA A 389 -54.97 -40.97 -32.12
CA ALA A 389 -55.49 -42.32 -31.90
C ALA A 389 -54.78 -43.03 -30.71
N GLY A 390 -55.55 -43.80 -29.94
CA GLY A 390 -55.09 -45.11 -29.48
C GLY A 390 -54.48 -45.24 -28.07
N ARG A 391 -55.32 -45.69 -27.13
CA ARG A 391 -55.03 -46.55 -25.94
C ARG A 391 -54.10 -47.76 -26.27
N PRO A 392 -53.67 -48.64 -25.31
CA PRO A 392 -54.03 -48.75 -23.88
C PRO A 392 -52.89 -49.02 -22.88
N ARG A 393 -53.31 -48.95 -21.60
CA ARG A 393 -52.73 -49.55 -20.39
C ARG A 393 -52.37 -51.04 -20.58
N GLY A 394 -51.14 -51.41 -20.22
CA GLY A 394 -50.74 -52.79 -19.95
C GLY A 394 -50.84 -53.08 -18.45
N ALA A 395 -51.57 -54.14 -18.10
CA ALA A 395 -51.67 -54.69 -16.76
C ALA A 395 -51.16 -56.15 -16.74
N SER A 396 -50.59 -56.53 -15.59
CA SER A 396 -50.44 -57.89 -15.05
C SER A 396 -49.25 -58.77 -15.49
N SER A 397 -48.41 -59.11 -14.51
CA SER A 397 -48.16 -60.49 -14.02
C SER A 397 -47.22 -60.40 -12.79
N ARG A 398 -47.73 -60.62 -11.57
CA ARG A 398 -47.65 -61.87 -10.78
C ARG A 398 -46.23 -62.42 -10.57
N GLY A 399 -45.79 -62.40 -9.30
CA GLY A 399 -44.75 -63.26 -8.73
C GLY A 399 -44.81 -63.15 -7.20
N ARG A 400 -45.23 -64.23 -6.54
CA ARG A 400 -45.46 -64.38 -5.09
C ARG A 400 -44.55 -65.51 -4.60
N MET A 401 -43.77 -65.28 -3.53
CA MET A 401 -43.15 -66.25 -2.61
C MET A 401 -42.43 -65.37 -1.56
N THR A 402 -42.76 -65.29 -0.26
CA THR A 402 -42.87 -66.28 0.82
C THR A 402 -41.73 -67.28 0.89
N SER A 403 -40.69 -66.91 1.64
CA SER A 403 -40.09 -67.67 2.75
C SER A 403 -39.33 -66.70 3.64
#